data_AF-A0A2S4KLX1-F1
#
_entry.id   AF-A0A2S4KLX1-F1
#
_cell.length_a   1.000
_cell.length_b   1.000
_cell.length_c   1.000
_cell.angle_alpha   90.00
_cell.angle_beta   90.00
_cell.angle_gamma   90.00
#
_symmetry.space_group_name_H-M   'P 1'
#
loop_
_entity.id
_entity.type
_entity.pdbx_description
1 polymer ?
#
loop_
_entity_poly.entity_id
_entity_poly.type
_entity_poly.pdbx_seq_one_letter_code
_entity_poly.pdbx_strand_id
1 'polypeptide(L)' 'MQAHLDAMGFLLQPVVETATPGAGAYMNEADLQENFFGASYPNLLAIKKKYDPKGLLYTVARVGSEDWTVKNDGRMCRA' A
#
# COMPACT_ATOMS: atom_id res chain seq x y z
N MET A 1 -10.36 6.22 17.37
CA MET A 1 -9.34 6.35 16.30
C MET A 1 -9.62 5.38 15.15
N GLN A 2 -9.78 4.08 15.41
CA GLN A 2 -10.06 3.09 14.36
C GLN A 2 -11.31 3.40 13.51
N ALA A 3 -12.44 3.74 14.15
CA ALA A 3 -13.68 4.08 13.43
C ALA A 3 -13.55 5.25 12.43
N HIS A 4 -12.58 6.16 12.60
CA HIS A 4 -12.35 7.25 11.64
C HIS A 4 -11.56 6.76 10.42
N LEU A 5 -10.60 5.84 10.62
CA LEU A 5 -9.86 5.19 9.52
C LEU A 5 -10.81 4.33 8.69
N ASP A 6 -11.68 3.56 9.36
CA ASP A 6 -12.68 2.73 8.69
C ASP A 6 -13.63 3.59 7.82
N ALA A 7 -14.03 4.77 8.31
CA ALA A 7 -14.84 5.71 7.53
C ALA A 7 -14.09 6.26 6.30
N MET A 8 -12.79 6.55 6.42
CA MET A 8 -11.97 6.98 5.28
C MET A 8 -11.83 5.87 4.24
N GLY A 9 -11.36 4.69 4.64
CA GLY A 9 -11.08 3.59 3.74
C GLY A 9 -12.32 2.94 3.11
N PHE A 10 -13.40 2.74 3.89
CA PHE A 10 -14.57 1.98 3.42
C PHE A 10 -15.73 2.84 2.94
N LEU A 11 -15.82 4.11 3.32
CA LEU A 11 -16.94 4.97 2.93
C LEU A 11 -16.52 6.09 1.98
N LEU A 12 -15.47 6.84 2.31
CA LEU A 12 -15.08 8.02 1.55
C LEU A 12 -14.26 7.68 0.31
N GLN A 13 -13.25 6.82 0.45
CA GLN A 13 -12.35 6.46 -0.65
C GLN A 13 -13.09 5.88 -1.88
N PRO A 14 -14.05 4.95 -1.74
CA PRO A 14 -14.79 4.42 -2.90
C PRO A 14 -15.63 5.47 -3.64
N VAL A 15 -16.16 6.47 -2.92
CA VAL A 15 -16.92 7.58 -3.51
C VAL A 15 -15.99 8.45 -4.36
N VAL A 16 -14.78 8.73 -3.87
CA VAL A 16 -13.77 9.49 -4.63
C VAL A 16 -13.37 8.72 -5.89
N GLU A 17 -13.06 7.43 -5.78
CA GLU A 17 -12.68 6.59 -6.94
C GLU A 17 -13.76 6.54 -8.01
N THR A 18 -15.03 6.44 -7.61
CA THR A 18 -16.18 6.47 -8.53
C THR A 18 -16.31 7.81 -9.24
N ALA A 19 -16.04 8.92 -8.54
CA ALA A 19 -16.11 10.26 -9.10
C ALA A 19 -14.90 10.60 -10.00
N THR A 20 -13.75 9.92 -9.82
CA THR A 20 -12.51 10.18 -10.56
C THR A 20 -11.94 8.91 -11.21
N PRO A 21 -12.64 8.31 -12.18
CA PRO A 21 -12.21 7.07 -12.81
C PRO A 21 -10.85 7.22 -13.49
N GLY A 22 -9.95 6.29 -13.23
CA GLY A 22 -8.58 6.28 -13.78
C GLY A 22 -7.59 7.19 -13.03
N ALA A 23 -8.04 7.94 -12.03
CA ALA A 23 -7.14 8.62 -11.10
C ALA A 23 -6.52 7.62 -10.11
N GLY A 24 -5.49 8.07 -9.40
CA GLY A 24 -4.90 7.35 -8.27
C GLY A 24 -5.00 8.16 -6.98
N ALA A 25 -4.55 7.57 -5.87
CA ALA A 25 -4.47 8.24 -4.58
C ALA A 25 -3.04 8.68 -4.26
N TYR A 26 -2.90 9.80 -3.56
CA TYR A 26 -1.59 10.27 -3.10
C TYR A 26 -1.15 9.50 -1.85
N MET A 27 -0.13 8.66 -2.02
CA MET A 27 0.29 7.69 -1.00
C MET A 27 0.69 8.28 0.37
N ASN A 28 1.03 9.57 0.44
CA ASN A 28 1.46 10.22 1.68
C ASN A 28 0.28 10.80 2.49
N GLU A 29 -0.92 10.86 1.90
CA GLU A 29 -2.13 11.41 2.52
C GLU A 29 -3.32 10.44 2.45
N ALA A 30 -3.04 9.16 2.19
CA ALA A 30 -4.05 8.14 2.01
C ALA A 30 -4.01 7.08 3.13
N ASP A 31 -5.17 6.51 3.41
CA ASP A 31 -5.27 5.25 4.16
C ASP A 31 -4.91 4.05 3.25
N LEU A 32 -4.73 2.86 3.82
CA LEU A 32 -4.27 1.66 3.12
C LEU A 32 -5.07 1.38 1.84
N GLN A 33 -4.38 1.37 0.70
CA GLN A 33 -4.94 1.05 -0.62
C GLN A 33 -4.01 0.11 -1.38
N GLU A 34 -4.60 -0.64 -2.32
CA GLU A 34 -3.89 -1.64 -3.12
C GLU A 34 -3.11 -1.03 -4.29
N ASN A 35 -3.41 0.21 -4.73
CA ASN A 35 -2.92 0.72 -6.02
C ASN A 35 -2.38 2.16 -6.01
N PHE A 36 -1.35 2.44 -5.22
CA PHE A 36 -0.69 3.75 -5.23
C PHE A 36 0.21 4.02 -6.44
N PHE A 37 0.73 2.98 -7.08
CA PHE A 37 1.80 3.12 -8.06
C PHE A 37 1.35 2.80 -9.50
N GLY A 38 0.16 2.23 -9.68
CA GLY A 38 -0.42 1.92 -10.98
C GLY A 38 0.54 1.18 -11.91
N ALA A 39 0.57 1.60 -13.17
CA ALA A 39 1.43 1.03 -14.21
C ALA A 39 2.94 1.13 -13.91
N SER A 40 3.37 1.97 -12.96
CA SER A 40 4.78 2.10 -12.59
C SER A 40 5.25 1.01 -11.62
N TYR A 41 4.32 0.27 -11.00
CA TYR A 41 4.64 -0.73 -9.98
C TYR A 41 5.69 -1.77 -10.42
N PRO A 42 5.61 -2.39 -11.61
CA PRO A 42 6.58 -3.41 -12.02
C PRO A 42 8.02 -2.88 -12.09
N ASN A 43 8.20 -1.64 -12.57
CA ASN A 43 9.50 -1.00 -12.68
C ASN A 43 10.06 -0.65 -11.30
N LEU A 44 9.23 -0.11 -10.40
CA LEU A 44 9.62 0.20 -9.04
C LEU A 44 9.97 -1.08 -8.26
N LEU A 45 9.22 -2.16 -8.46
CA LEU A 45 9.50 -3.45 -7.84
C LEU A 45 10.83 -4.03 -8.33
N ALA A 46 11.15 -3.89 -9.62
CA ALA A 46 12.45 -4.29 -10.16
C ALA A 46 13.61 -3.51 -9.51
N ILE A 47 13.44 -2.19 -9.34
CA ILE A 47 14.42 -1.34 -8.63
C ILE A 47 14.55 -1.79 -7.16
N LYS A 48 13.44 -2.00 -6.48
CA LYS A 48 13.41 -2.48 -5.09
C LYS A 48 14.16 -3.80 -4.95
N LYS A 49 13.90 -4.78 -5.81
CA LYS A 49 14.59 -6.08 -5.80
C LYS A 49 16.08 -5.96 -6.15
N LYS A 50 16.48 -4.99 -6.97
CA LYS A 50 17.89 -4.72 -7.26
C LYS A 50 18.65 -4.20 -6.03
N TYR A 51 18.07 -3.26 -5.28
CA TYR A 51 18.76 -2.57 -4.18
C TYR A 51 18.49 -3.16 -2.79
N ASP A 52 17.34 -3.81 -2.61
CA ASP A 52 16.94 -4.48 -1.39
C ASP A 52 16.36 -5.87 -1.70
N PRO A 53 17.19 -6.80 -2.22
CA PRO A 53 16.76 -8.15 -2.61
C PRO A 53 16.29 -8.99 -1.42
N LYS A 54 16.67 -8.61 -0.20
CA LYS A 54 16.25 -9.25 1.03
C LYS A 54 15.05 -8.55 1.67
N GLY A 55 14.47 -7.52 1.06
CA GLY A 55 13.32 -6.81 1.59
C GLY A 55 13.49 -6.32 3.03
N LEU A 56 14.69 -5.89 3.42
CA LEU A 56 14.99 -5.38 4.76
C LEU A 56 14.23 -4.07 5.05
N LEU A 57 14.08 -3.21 4.04
CA LEU A 57 13.43 -1.92 4.17
C LEU A 57 11.93 -2.08 3.92
N TYR A 58 11.19 -2.43 4.96
CA TYR A 58 9.74 -2.60 4.91
C TYR A 58 8.99 -1.33 5.32
N THR A 59 7.88 -1.07 4.62
CA THR A 59 6.88 -0.05 4.95
C THR A 59 5.52 -0.55 4.48
N VAL A 60 4.47 -0.30 5.27
CA VAL A 60 3.11 -0.78 4.97
C VAL A 60 2.59 -0.12 3.67
N ALA A 61 1.98 -0.91 2.77
CA ALA A 61 1.41 -0.46 1.50
C ALA A 61 2.42 0.32 0.61
N ARG A 62 3.66 -0.15 0.56
CA ARG A 62 4.72 0.35 -0.32
C ARG A 62 5.24 -0.76 -1.22
N VAL A 63 6.06 -0.39 -2.19
CA VAL A 63 6.65 -1.31 -3.17
C VAL A 63 7.38 -2.48 -2.49
N GLY A 64 6.96 -3.71 -2.78
CA GLY A 64 7.52 -4.93 -2.20
C GLY A 64 7.06 -5.24 -0.77
N SER A 65 6.06 -4.51 -0.24
CA SER A 65 5.51 -4.78 1.09
C SER A 65 4.70 -6.08 1.16
N GLU A 66 4.24 -6.59 0.02
CA GLU A 66 3.57 -7.88 -0.16
C GLU A 66 4.48 -9.08 0.17
N ASP A 67 5.81 -8.90 0.20
CA ASP A 67 6.76 -9.96 0.61
C ASP A 67 6.70 -10.25 2.13
N TRP A 68 5.89 -9.49 2.88
CA TRP A 68 5.78 -9.59 4.33
C TRP A 68 4.32 -9.61 4.80
N THR A 69 4.04 -10.47 5.77
CA THR A 69 2.80 -10.45 6.56
C THR A 69 3.13 -10.03 7.99
N VAL A 70 2.35 -9.10 8.55
CA VAL A 70 2.45 -8.68 9.96
C VAL A 70 1.36 -9.39 10.75
N LYS A 71 1.76 -10.21 11.72
CA LYS A 71 0.82 -10.90 12.62
C LYS A 71 0.24 -9.93 13.66
N ASN A 72 -0.85 -10.34 14.31
CA ASN A 72 -1.50 -9.55 15.37
C ASN A 72 -0.57 -9.25 16.56
N ASP A 73 0.46 -10.06 16.79
CA ASP A 73 1.50 -9.82 17.80
C ASP A 73 2.62 -8.87 17.31
N GLY A 74 2.47 -8.29 16.13
CA GLY A 74 3.45 -7.41 15.48
C GLY A 74 4.60 -8.14 14.80
N ARG A 75 4.66 -9.47 14.84
CA ARG A 75 5.74 -10.21 14.19
C ARG A 75 5.61 -10.17 12.68
N MET A 76 6.70 -9.79 12.03
CA MET A 76 6.83 -9.89 10.57
C MET A 76 7.28 -11.28 10.15
N CYS A 77 6.58 -11.87 9.19
CA CYS A 77 6.91 -13.13 8.55
C CYS A 77 6.94 -12.94 7.03
N ARG A 78 7.71 -13.76 6.32
CA ARG A 78 7.55 -13.82 4.86
C ARG A 78 6.13 -14.27 4.53
N ALA A 79 5.53 -13.58 3.56
CA ALA A 79 4.22 -13.94 3.03
C ALA A 79 4.27 -15.28 2.27
#